data_AF-A0A933S968-F1
#
_entry.id   AF-A0A933S968-F1
#
_cell.length_a   1.000
_cell.length_b   1.000
_cell.length_c   1.000
_cell.angle_alpha   90.00
_cell.angle_beta   90.00
_cell.angle_gamma   90.00
#
_symmetry.space_group_name_H-M   'P 1'
#
loop_
_entity.id
_entity.type
_entity.pdbx_description
1 polymer ?
#
loop_
_entity_poly.entity_id
_entity_poly.type
_entity_poly.pdbx_seq_one_letter_code
_entity_poly.pdbx_strand_id
1 'polypeptide(L)'
;MTLRVLSVLTFLAGAAVLWVALVILGEAPGSAPEARHLRAMKKRLAVPEAYTPYTLADFQALPHGIALEHRARRERTAVSFEGWNQRMMMAGDGDAHLELVASPRAPGGRDTVYVTAEITPPFRRDAASGATGAWRYDRLLALFRPNHGGQTPWEQGPARVRVSGWLLYDWQYDHVPTSWSLQNAAPRATGWEIHPVTRIERWDERAAAWIEVPR
;
A
#
# COMPACT_ATOMS: atom_id res chain seq x y z
N MET A 1 -42.28 -27.39 -6.31
CA MET A 1 -41.15 -27.57 -7.26
C MET A 1 -40.34 -26.28 -7.44
N THR A 2 -41.00 -25.11 -7.48
CA THR A 2 -40.43 -23.76 -7.58
C THR A 2 -39.39 -23.39 -6.52
N LEU A 3 -39.60 -23.72 -5.24
CA LEU A 3 -38.62 -23.43 -4.17
C LEU A 3 -37.28 -24.16 -4.35
N ARG A 4 -37.30 -25.42 -4.81
CA ARG A 4 -36.07 -26.21 -5.03
C ARG A 4 -35.25 -25.68 -6.20
N VAL A 5 -35.93 -25.26 -7.27
CA VAL A 5 -35.28 -24.64 -8.44
C VAL A 5 -34.66 -23.30 -8.04
N LEU A 6 -35.38 -22.47 -7.28
CA LEU A 6 -34.85 -21.19 -6.81
C LEU A 6 -33.62 -21.38 -5.90
N SER A 7 -33.65 -22.35 -4.97
CA SER A 7 -32.49 -22.64 -4.10
C SER A 7 -31.26 -23.09 -4.88
N VAL A 8 -31.42 -23.94 -5.90
CA VAL A 8 -30.31 -24.37 -6.77
C VAL A 8 -29.75 -23.18 -7.56
N LEU A 9 -30.61 -22.33 -8.14
CA LEU A 9 -30.17 -21.14 -8.87
C LEU A 9 -29.44 -20.15 -7.96
N THR A 10 -29.92 -19.91 -6.74
CA THR A 10 -29.25 -19.04 -5.76
C THR A 10 -27.89 -19.61 -5.35
N PHE A 11 -27.80 -20.92 -5.11
CA PHE A 11 -26.53 -21.57 -4.81
C PHE A 11 -25.53 -21.45 -5.98
N LEU A 12 -25.98 -21.72 -7.22
CA LEU A 12 -25.13 -21.61 -8.40
C LEU A 12 -24.69 -20.16 -8.65
N ALA A 13 -25.57 -19.18 -8.45
CA ALA A 13 -25.22 -17.77 -8.52
C ALA A 13 -24.18 -17.38 -7.46
N GLY A 14 -24.37 -17.83 -6.21
CA GLY A 14 -23.39 -17.62 -5.14
C GLY A 14 -22.05 -18.27 -5.42
N ALA A 15 -22.04 -19.50 -5.94
CA ALA A 15 -20.84 -20.23 -6.33
C ALA A 15 -20.12 -19.54 -7.51
N ALA A 16 -20.87 -19.03 -8.50
CA ALA A 16 -20.30 -18.28 -9.61
C ALA A 16 -19.69 -16.95 -9.15
N VAL A 17 -20.37 -16.21 -8.26
CA VAL A 17 -19.83 -14.97 -7.67
C VAL A 17 -18.55 -15.26 -6.87
N LEU A 18 -18.55 -16.32 -6.05
CA LEU A 18 -17.35 -16.75 -5.32
C LEU A 18 -16.21 -17.11 -6.27
N TRP A 19 -16.50 -17.88 -7.33
CA TRP A 19 -15.49 -18.27 -8.31
C TRP A 19 -14.88 -17.04 -9.00
N VAL A 20 -15.69 -16.09 -9.45
CA VAL A 20 -15.22 -14.84 -10.05
C VAL A 20 -14.36 -14.05 -9.06
N ALA A 21 -14.78 -13.95 -7.80
CA ALA A 21 -13.98 -13.30 -6.76
C ALA A 21 -12.61 -13.98 -6.57
N LEU A 22 -12.57 -15.31 -6.51
CA LEU A 22 -11.33 -16.07 -6.39
C LEU A 22 -10.43 -15.91 -7.62
N VAL A 23 -10.98 -15.79 -8.84
CA VAL A 23 -10.20 -15.51 -10.06
C VAL A 23 -9.57 -14.13 -10.00
N ILE A 24 -10.34 -13.10 -9.58
CA ILE A 24 -9.85 -11.72 -9.44
C ILE A 24 -8.73 -11.65 -8.39
N LEU A 25 -8.89 -12.37 -7.28
CA LEU A 25 -7.90 -12.44 -6.20
C LEU A 25 -6.70 -13.35 -6.54
N GLY A 26 -6.70 -14.03 -7.68
CA GLY A 26 -5.64 -14.96 -8.06
C GLY A 26 -5.61 -16.26 -7.26
N GLU A 27 -6.70 -16.61 -6.58
CA GLU A 27 -6.84 -17.82 -5.74
C GLU A 27 -7.49 -19.00 -6.47
N ALA A 28 -8.25 -18.73 -7.54
CA ALA A 28 -8.93 -19.78 -8.29
C ALA A 28 -7.95 -20.64 -9.12
N PRO A 29 -8.21 -21.95 -9.27
CA PRO A 29 -7.58 -22.78 -10.30
C PRO A 29 -7.74 -22.12 -11.67
N GLY A 30 -6.62 -21.86 -12.36
CA GLY A 30 -6.62 -21.21 -13.68
C GLY A 30 -6.57 -19.68 -13.68
N SER A 31 -6.40 -19.02 -12.52
CA SER A 31 -6.18 -17.57 -12.45
C SER A 31 -5.04 -17.10 -13.38
N ALA A 32 -5.09 -15.88 -13.91
CA ALA A 32 -4.03 -15.37 -14.78
C ALA A 32 -2.65 -15.39 -14.07
N PRO A 33 -1.53 -15.63 -14.80
CA PRO A 33 -0.19 -15.62 -14.22
C PRO A 33 0.14 -14.35 -13.42
N GLU A 34 -0.31 -13.19 -13.91
CA GLU A 34 -0.13 -11.88 -13.29
C GLU A 34 -0.83 -11.77 -11.93
N ALA A 35 -2.07 -12.28 -11.83
CA ALA A 35 -2.84 -12.26 -10.58
C ALA A 35 -2.18 -13.17 -9.52
N ARG A 36 -1.74 -14.37 -9.93
CA ARG A 36 -1.00 -15.27 -9.02
C ARG A 36 0.32 -14.68 -8.55
N HIS A 37 1.06 -14.03 -9.46
CA HIS A 37 2.32 -13.38 -9.14
C HIS A 37 2.14 -12.21 -8.19
N LEU A 38 1.17 -11.31 -8.47
CA LEU A 38 0.82 -10.20 -7.58
C LEU A 38 0.48 -10.71 -6.17
N ARG A 39 -0.36 -11.74 -6.08
CA ARG A 39 -0.70 -12.40 -4.81
C ARG A 39 0.52 -12.95 -4.08
N ALA A 40 1.46 -13.58 -4.81
CA ALA A 40 2.68 -14.09 -4.22
C ALA A 40 3.56 -12.96 -3.66
N MET A 41 3.68 -11.84 -4.39
CA MET A 41 4.44 -10.66 -3.93
C MET A 41 3.78 -9.99 -2.72
N LYS A 42 2.44 -9.86 -2.71
CA LYS A 42 1.69 -9.33 -1.54
C LYS A 42 1.87 -10.19 -0.27
N LYS A 43 2.19 -11.47 -0.42
CA LYS A 43 2.39 -12.42 0.69
C LYS A 43 3.85 -12.55 1.15
N ARG A 44 4.78 -11.79 0.56
CA ARG A 44 6.19 -11.83 0.94
C ARG A 44 6.37 -11.42 2.40
N LEU A 45 7.25 -12.13 3.12
CA LEU A 45 7.62 -11.83 4.51
C LEU A 45 9.10 -11.54 4.70
N ALA A 46 9.91 -11.68 3.64
CA ALA A 46 11.34 -11.42 3.69
C ALA A 46 11.59 -9.92 3.98
N VAL A 47 12.46 -9.63 4.94
CA VAL A 47 12.91 -8.27 5.25
C VAL A 47 14.22 -8.01 4.52
N PRO A 48 14.33 -6.96 3.68
CA PRO A 48 15.58 -6.57 3.05
C PRO A 48 16.68 -6.22 4.07
N GLU A 49 17.92 -6.54 3.75
CA GLU A 49 19.09 -6.10 4.54
C GLU A 49 19.40 -4.61 4.32
N ALA A 50 19.13 -4.11 3.11
CA ALA A 50 19.36 -2.74 2.70
C ALA A 50 18.24 -2.22 1.81
N TYR A 51 18.07 -0.90 1.79
CA TYR A 51 17.06 -0.20 1.00
C TYR A 51 17.71 0.88 0.15
N THR A 52 17.28 1.00 -1.09
CA THR A 52 17.70 2.09 -1.98
C THR A 52 16.80 3.30 -1.76
N PRO A 53 17.33 4.48 -1.41
CA PRO A 53 16.51 5.68 -1.28
C PRO A 53 15.89 6.07 -2.63
N TYR A 54 14.57 6.24 -2.64
CA TYR A 54 13.80 6.70 -3.79
C TYR A 54 13.10 8.01 -3.46
N THR A 55 13.14 8.94 -4.39
CA THR A 55 12.34 10.17 -4.41
C THR A 55 11.03 9.96 -5.16
N LEU A 56 10.14 10.95 -5.13
CA LEU A 56 8.90 10.90 -5.93
C LEU A 56 9.22 10.82 -7.43
N ALA A 57 10.26 11.53 -7.88
CA ALA A 57 10.70 11.48 -9.27
C ALA A 57 11.19 10.09 -9.67
N ASP A 58 11.88 9.38 -8.77
CA ASP A 58 12.33 8.00 -9.03
C ASP A 58 11.14 7.05 -9.19
N PHE A 59 10.08 7.20 -8.38
CA PHE A 59 8.84 6.45 -8.55
C PHE A 59 8.12 6.80 -9.87
N GLN A 60 8.01 8.08 -10.21
CA GLN A 60 7.40 8.52 -11.47
C GLN A 60 8.18 8.05 -12.72
N ALA A 61 9.48 7.82 -12.59
CA ALA A 61 10.33 7.29 -13.66
C ALA A 61 10.24 5.76 -13.79
N LEU A 62 9.56 5.05 -12.87
CA LEU A 62 9.36 3.61 -13.01
C LEU A 62 8.44 3.29 -14.20
N PRO A 63 8.71 2.18 -14.91
CA PRO A 63 8.03 1.94 -16.18
C PRO A 63 6.59 1.45 -15.97
N HIS A 64 5.70 1.92 -16.83
CA HIS A 64 4.28 1.54 -16.89
C HIS A 64 4.05 0.42 -17.92
N GLY A 65 2.95 -0.31 -17.78
CA GLY A 65 2.49 -1.33 -18.73
C GLY A 65 3.49 -2.45 -19.08
N ILE A 66 4.47 -2.74 -18.21
CA ILE A 66 5.54 -3.68 -18.55
C ILE A 66 5.11 -5.15 -18.45
N ALA A 67 5.77 -6.05 -19.17
CA ALA A 67 5.49 -7.49 -19.10
C ALA A 67 5.96 -8.12 -17.77
N LEU A 68 5.34 -9.23 -17.38
CA LEU A 68 5.57 -9.91 -16.09
C LEU A 68 7.04 -10.22 -15.79
N GLU A 69 7.79 -10.68 -16.77
CA GLU A 69 9.22 -10.98 -16.61
C GLU A 69 10.06 -9.76 -16.23
N HIS A 70 9.69 -8.56 -16.72
CA HIS A 70 10.36 -7.32 -16.39
C HIS A 70 9.91 -6.81 -15.01
N ARG A 71 8.66 -7.07 -14.61
CA ARG A 71 8.14 -6.77 -13.26
C ARG A 71 8.94 -7.53 -12.21
N ALA A 72 9.01 -8.86 -12.36
CA ALA A 72 9.66 -9.75 -11.41
C ALA A 72 11.13 -9.43 -11.15
N ARG A 73 11.84 -8.82 -12.12
CA ARG A 73 13.21 -8.34 -11.91
C ARG A 73 13.27 -7.12 -10.99
N ARG A 74 12.37 -6.16 -11.17
CA ARG A 74 12.33 -4.91 -10.39
C ARG A 74 11.70 -5.10 -9.00
N GLU A 75 10.78 -6.05 -8.84
CA GLU A 75 10.18 -6.37 -7.54
C GLU A 75 11.17 -7.00 -6.54
N ARG A 76 12.38 -7.33 -6.99
CA ARG A 76 13.53 -7.68 -6.14
C ARG A 76 14.30 -6.47 -5.62
N THR A 77 13.89 -5.25 -5.96
CA THR A 77 14.50 -4.03 -5.44
C THR A 77 13.78 -3.62 -4.17
N ALA A 78 14.55 -3.50 -3.08
CA ALA A 78 14.10 -2.89 -1.85
C ALA A 78 14.37 -1.38 -1.88
N VAL A 79 13.37 -0.59 -1.53
CA VAL A 79 13.41 0.87 -1.59
C VAL A 79 12.95 1.49 -0.27
N SER A 80 13.40 2.72 -0.03
CA SER A 80 12.90 3.56 1.05
C SER A 80 12.42 4.89 0.47
N PHE A 81 11.24 5.34 0.88
CA PHE A 81 10.69 6.64 0.51
C PHE A 81 10.56 7.50 1.75
N GLU A 82 11.05 8.73 1.66
CA GLU A 82 10.91 9.73 2.69
C GLU A 82 9.82 10.72 2.33
N GLY A 83 8.90 10.98 3.25
CA GLY A 83 7.82 11.92 3.00
C GLY A 83 6.86 12.07 4.16
N TRP A 84 5.65 12.50 3.82
CA TRP A 84 4.54 12.74 4.76
C TRP A 84 3.33 11.95 4.30
N ASN A 85 2.60 11.37 5.23
CA ASN A 85 1.38 10.65 4.89
C ASN A 85 0.22 11.64 4.70
N GLN A 86 -0.38 11.70 3.50
CA GLN A 86 -1.57 12.53 3.28
C GLN A 86 -2.86 11.78 3.64
N ARG A 87 -2.93 10.47 3.41
CA ARG A 87 -4.12 9.66 3.66
C ARG A 87 -3.73 8.27 4.12
N MET A 88 -4.42 7.80 5.15
CA MET A 88 -4.30 6.44 5.64
C MET A 88 -5.66 5.76 5.67
N MET A 89 -5.75 4.51 5.26
CA MET A 89 -6.99 3.73 5.34
C MET A 89 -6.71 2.24 5.46
N MET A 90 -7.69 1.51 5.97
CA MET A 90 -7.67 0.05 5.94
C MET A 90 -8.18 -0.42 4.57
N ALA A 91 -7.35 -1.13 3.83
CA ALA A 91 -7.73 -1.79 2.59
C ALA A 91 -8.61 -3.02 2.87
N GLY A 92 -9.35 -3.47 1.85
CA GLY A 92 -10.30 -4.59 1.99
C GLY A 92 -9.64 -5.94 2.30
N ASP A 93 -8.36 -6.09 1.98
CA ASP A 93 -7.51 -7.25 2.32
C ASP A 93 -6.86 -7.15 3.72
N GLY A 94 -7.11 -6.05 4.44
CA GLY A 94 -6.62 -5.81 5.79
C GLY A 94 -5.26 -5.09 5.84
N ASP A 95 -4.71 -4.70 4.70
CA ASP A 95 -3.50 -3.88 4.66
C ASP A 95 -3.78 -2.47 5.18
N ALA A 96 -2.81 -1.88 5.85
CA ALA A 96 -2.85 -0.45 6.16
C ALA A 96 -2.25 0.31 4.97
N HIS A 97 -3.11 0.92 4.17
CA HIS A 97 -2.77 1.67 2.96
C HIS A 97 -2.34 3.10 3.33
N LEU A 98 -1.21 3.53 2.75
CA LEU A 98 -0.60 4.84 2.96
C LEU A 98 -0.44 5.56 1.63
N GLU A 99 -0.85 6.84 1.60
CA GLU A 99 -0.56 7.76 0.50
C GLU A 99 0.56 8.72 0.93
N LEU A 100 1.80 8.46 0.49
CA LEU A 100 2.99 9.22 0.89
C LEU A 100 3.33 10.32 -0.12
N VAL A 101 3.45 11.56 0.34
CA VAL A 101 3.81 12.72 -0.49
C VAL A 101 5.20 13.24 -0.16
N ALA A 102 5.87 13.81 -1.17
CA ALA A 102 7.24 14.34 -1.03
C ALA A 102 7.31 15.67 -0.26
N SER A 103 6.20 16.38 -0.10
CA SER A 103 6.11 17.62 0.68
C SER A 103 4.81 17.62 1.46
N PRO A 104 4.81 18.09 2.73
CA PRO A 104 3.58 18.16 3.50
C PRO A 104 2.63 19.19 2.91
N ARG A 105 1.34 18.93 3.06
CA ARG A 105 0.30 19.85 2.61
C ARG A 105 0.35 21.14 3.44
N ALA A 106 0.38 22.29 2.77
CA ALA A 106 0.17 23.57 3.44
C ALA A 106 -1.25 23.64 4.04
N PRO A 107 -1.49 24.38 5.15
CA PRO A 107 -2.83 24.58 5.68
C PRO A 107 -3.80 25.10 4.59
N GLY A 108 -4.94 24.44 4.42
CA GLY A 108 -5.92 24.77 3.37
C GLY A 108 -5.52 24.38 1.94
N GLY A 109 -4.33 23.80 1.74
CA GLY A 109 -3.88 23.26 0.47
C GLY A 109 -4.62 21.99 0.05
N ARG A 110 -4.43 21.58 -1.20
CA ARG A 110 -4.97 20.32 -1.75
C ARG A 110 -3.99 19.17 -1.56
N ASP A 111 -4.52 17.96 -1.53
CA ASP A 111 -3.72 16.73 -1.66
C ASP A 111 -3.02 16.71 -3.03
N THR A 112 -1.89 15.99 -3.12
CA THR A 112 -1.02 15.99 -4.31
C THR A 112 -0.68 14.57 -4.76
N VAL A 113 0.14 14.45 -5.81
CA VAL A 113 0.59 13.16 -6.31
C VAL A 113 1.35 12.42 -5.22
N TYR A 114 1.03 11.14 -5.03
CA TYR A 114 1.55 10.34 -3.93
C TYR A 114 2.16 9.00 -4.38
N VAL A 115 3.08 8.48 -3.58
CA VAL A 115 3.58 7.10 -3.63
C VAL A 115 2.71 6.24 -2.73
N THR A 116 2.31 5.08 -3.22
CA THR A 116 1.55 4.11 -2.41
C THR A 116 2.51 3.25 -1.59
N ALA A 117 2.16 3.00 -0.34
CA ALA A 117 2.83 1.99 0.48
C ALA A 117 1.79 1.24 1.33
N GLU A 118 1.99 -0.06 1.54
CA GLU A 118 1.04 -0.88 2.28
C GLU A 118 1.74 -1.70 3.37
N ILE A 119 1.22 -1.61 4.59
CA ILE A 119 1.71 -2.39 5.73
C ILE A 119 0.78 -3.59 5.93
N THR A 120 1.28 -4.79 5.63
CA THR A 120 0.48 -6.00 5.66
C THR A 120 0.24 -6.54 7.08
N PRO A 121 -0.86 -7.27 7.32
CA PRO A 121 -1.19 -7.83 8.63
C PRO A 121 -0.04 -8.59 9.32
N PRO A 122 0.77 -9.42 8.62
CA PRO A 122 1.90 -10.12 9.25
C PRO A 122 2.97 -9.18 9.83
N PHE A 123 3.17 -8.00 9.25
CA PHE A 123 4.13 -7.01 9.75
C PHE A 123 3.55 -6.13 10.86
N ARG A 124 2.22 -6.11 11.01
CA ARG A 124 1.51 -5.34 12.05
C ARG A 124 1.26 -6.12 13.34
N ARG A 125 1.36 -7.45 13.28
CA ARG A 125 1.31 -8.34 14.44
C ARG A 125 2.74 -8.60 14.85
N ASP A 126 3.08 -8.37 16.11
CA ASP A 126 4.39 -8.79 16.62
C ASP A 126 4.51 -10.31 16.44
N ALA A 127 5.41 -10.72 15.54
CA ALA A 127 5.54 -12.10 15.09
C ALA A 127 5.90 -13.07 16.24
N ALA A 128 6.41 -12.55 17.36
CA ALA A 128 6.88 -13.33 18.49
C ALA A 128 5.88 -13.45 19.67
N SER A 129 4.98 -12.49 19.87
CA SER A 129 4.23 -12.40 21.14
C SER A 129 2.70 -12.40 21.02
N GLY A 130 2.16 -12.20 19.80
CA GLY A 130 0.72 -11.94 19.66
C GLY A 130 0.24 -10.66 20.34
N ALA A 131 1.15 -9.88 20.96
CA ALA A 131 0.87 -8.57 21.50
C ALA A 131 0.73 -7.58 20.34
N THR A 132 -0.15 -6.61 20.55
CA THR A 132 -0.46 -5.62 19.52
C THR A 132 0.65 -4.56 19.51
N GLY A 133 1.69 -4.80 18.70
CA GLY A 133 2.89 -3.98 18.56
C GLY A 133 2.63 -2.55 18.11
N ALA A 134 3.67 -1.72 18.02
CA ALA A 134 3.53 -0.31 17.65
C ALA A 134 2.98 -0.12 16.22
N TRP A 135 2.96 -1.18 15.39
CA TRP A 135 2.42 -1.15 14.03
C TRP A 135 0.90 -1.45 13.94
N ARG A 136 0.15 -1.33 15.05
CA ARG A 136 -1.32 -1.26 14.97
C ARG A 136 -1.77 -0.03 14.18
N TYR A 137 -2.88 -0.17 13.45
CA TYR A 137 -3.45 0.92 12.65
C TYR A 137 -3.60 2.22 13.44
N ASP A 138 -4.26 2.20 14.61
CA ASP A 138 -4.50 3.41 15.40
C ASP A 138 -3.19 4.07 15.92
N ARG A 139 -2.17 3.25 16.22
CA ARG A 139 -0.86 3.73 16.67
C ARG A 139 -0.09 4.36 15.51
N LEU A 140 -0.12 3.72 14.35
CA LEU A 140 0.46 4.26 13.12
C LEU A 140 -0.28 5.52 12.67
N LEU A 141 -1.59 5.58 12.81
CA LEU A 141 -2.39 6.77 12.50
C LEU A 141 -1.97 7.96 13.37
N ALA A 142 -1.77 7.73 14.66
CA ALA A 142 -1.24 8.74 15.58
C ALA A 142 0.24 9.09 15.31
N LEU A 143 1.03 8.15 14.81
CA LEU A 143 2.43 8.36 14.45
C LEU A 143 2.58 9.18 13.17
N PHE A 144 1.84 8.82 12.12
CA PHE A 144 1.88 9.44 10.80
C PHE A 144 1.13 10.77 10.75
N ARG A 145 0.07 10.92 11.54
CA ARG A 145 -0.78 12.11 11.61
C ARG A 145 -1.32 12.57 10.25
N PRO A 146 -1.91 11.67 9.43
CA PRO A 146 -2.26 12.01 8.05
C PRO A 146 -3.35 13.09 7.98
N ASN A 147 -3.42 13.78 6.84
CA ASN A 147 -4.48 14.77 6.60
C ASN A 147 -5.88 14.13 6.59
N HIS A 148 -5.97 12.88 6.11
CA HIS A 148 -7.20 12.11 5.97
C HIS A 148 -7.03 10.69 6.54
N GLY A 149 -8.12 10.12 7.07
CA GLY A 149 -8.14 8.77 7.63
C GLY A 149 -8.20 8.67 9.15
N GLY A 150 -8.10 9.80 9.86
CA GLY A 150 -8.34 9.92 11.30
C GLY A 150 -9.66 10.62 11.64
N GLN A 151 -10.14 10.40 12.86
CA GLN A 151 -11.37 11.03 13.37
C GLN A 151 -11.19 12.52 13.68
N THR A 152 -9.96 12.95 13.99
CA THR A 152 -9.62 14.32 14.38
C THR A 152 -8.47 14.87 13.54
N PRO A 153 -8.55 16.11 13.03
CA PRO A 153 -7.41 16.81 12.44
C PRO A 153 -6.26 16.92 13.45
N TRP A 154 -5.02 16.76 13.00
CA TRP A 154 -3.84 16.85 13.85
C TRP A 154 -3.30 18.29 13.86
N GLU A 155 -3.26 18.94 15.03
CA GLU A 155 -2.77 20.33 15.16
C GLU A 155 -1.34 20.51 14.61
N GLN A 156 -0.51 19.48 14.77
CA GLN A 156 0.91 19.48 14.38
C GLN A 156 1.14 19.10 12.92
N GLY A 157 0.07 18.78 12.17
CA GLY A 157 0.12 18.28 10.80
C GLY A 157 0.79 16.91 10.65
N PRO A 158 0.94 16.43 9.40
CA PRO A 158 1.60 15.16 9.09
C PRO A 158 3.01 15.06 9.65
N ALA A 159 3.38 13.88 10.15
CA ALA A 159 4.75 13.58 10.56
C ALA A 159 5.62 13.23 9.34
N ARG A 160 6.88 13.69 9.37
CA ARG A 160 7.91 13.26 8.42
C ARG A 160 8.36 11.85 8.78
N VAL A 161 8.26 10.95 7.82
CA VAL A 161 8.54 9.52 7.98
C VAL A 161 9.37 8.99 6.82
N ARG A 162 10.07 7.89 7.08
CA ARG A 162 10.66 7.06 6.04
C ARG A 162 10.00 5.70 6.09
N VAL A 163 9.45 5.28 4.97
CA VAL A 163 8.78 4.00 4.80
C VAL A 163 9.59 3.17 3.83
N SER A 164 9.97 1.96 4.26
CA SER A 164 10.86 1.11 3.48
C SER A 164 10.30 -0.29 3.32
N GLY A 165 10.54 -0.87 2.15
CA GLY A 165 9.97 -2.15 1.78
C GLY A 165 10.48 -2.57 0.41
N TRP A 166 9.74 -3.46 -0.20
CA TRP A 166 10.05 -3.90 -1.54
C TRP A 166 9.20 -3.18 -2.57
N LEU A 167 9.72 -3.03 -3.78
CA LEU A 167 8.86 -2.69 -4.91
C LEU A 167 7.87 -3.82 -5.18
N LEU A 168 6.64 -3.43 -5.47
CA LEU A 168 5.57 -4.28 -5.99
C LEU A 168 4.90 -3.52 -7.14
N TYR A 169 4.57 -4.23 -8.22
CA TYR A 169 3.83 -3.63 -9.33
C TYR A 169 2.36 -4.03 -9.29
N ASP A 170 1.53 -3.10 -8.83
CA ASP A 170 0.08 -3.24 -8.78
C ASP A 170 -0.54 -2.84 -10.12
N TRP A 171 -0.47 -3.77 -11.07
CA TRP A 171 -0.92 -3.57 -12.45
C TRP A 171 -2.40 -3.17 -12.58
N GLN A 172 -3.23 -3.46 -11.57
CA GLN A 172 -4.65 -3.09 -11.57
C GLN A 172 -4.84 -1.57 -11.44
N TYR A 173 -3.87 -0.90 -10.83
CA TYR A 173 -3.86 0.53 -10.58
C TYR A 173 -2.77 1.27 -11.36
N ASP A 174 -2.12 0.60 -12.32
CA ASP A 174 -1.13 1.25 -13.17
C ASP A 174 -1.79 2.10 -14.26
N HIS A 175 -1.87 3.40 -14.01
CA HIS A 175 -2.39 4.38 -14.95
C HIS A 175 -1.45 5.58 -14.98
N VAL A 176 -1.12 6.07 -16.18
CA VAL A 176 -0.36 7.33 -16.31
C VAL A 176 -1.31 8.49 -15.95
N PRO A 177 -0.98 9.31 -14.93
CA PRO A 177 -1.83 10.43 -14.55
C PRO A 177 -2.05 11.40 -15.71
N THR A 178 -3.32 11.70 -16.01
CA THR A 178 -3.66 12.74 -16.98
C THR A 178 -3.43 14.14 -16.39
N SER A 179 -3.23 15.16 -17.22
CA SER A 179 -3.13 16.56 -16.77
C SER A 179 -4.33 16.98 -15.93
N TRP A 180 -5.54 16.49 -16.27
CA TRP A 180 -6.73 16.75 -15.47
C TRP A 180 -6.63 16.12 -14.08
N SER A 181 -6.18 14.86 -13.98
CA SER A 181 -6.05 14.18 -12.67
C SER A 181 -5.01 14.86 -11.78
N LEU A 182 -3.87 15.28 -12.34
CA LEU A 182 -2.84 16.04 -11.62
C LEU A 182 -3.38 17.36 -11.04
N GLN A 183 -4.30 18.00 -11.76
CA GLN A 183 -4.92 19.25 -11.34
C GLN A 183 -6.11 19.06 -10.37
N ASN A 184 -6.73 17.87 -10.34
CA ASN A 184 -8.04 17.71 -9.71
C ASN A 184 -8.17 16.58 -8.67
N ALA A 185 -7.34 15.55 -8.72
CA ALA A 185 -7.64 14.25 -8.09
C ALA A 185 -6.49 13.62 -7.28
N ALA A 186 -5.37 14.32 -7.07
CA ALA A 186 -4.23 13.84 -6.28
C ALA A 186 -3.85 12.38 -6.60
N PRO A 187 -3.51 12.05 -7.87
CA PRO A 187 -3.43 10.66 -8.32
C PRO A 187 -2.21 9.93 -7.78
N ARG A 188 -2.24 8.58 -7.81
CA ARG A 188 -1.04 7.75 -7.63
C ARG A 188 0.04 8.18 -8.62
N ALA A 189 1.29 8.24 -8.15
CA ALA A 189 2.44 8.57 -8.99
C ALA A 189 2.67 7.53 -10.09
N THR A 190 2.41 6.26 -9.77
CA THR A 190 2.67 5.11 -10.63
C THR A 190 1.94 3.87 -10.09
N GLY A 191 1.82 2.80 -10.89
CA GLY A 191 1.36 1.48 -10.43
C GLY A 191 2.37 0.74 -9.55
N TRP A 192 3.58 1.29 -9.36
CA TRP A 192 4.55 0.76 -8.40
C TRP A 192 4.30 1.29 -6.99
N GLU A 193 4.37 0.39 -6.02
CA GLU A 193 4.19 0.68 -4.61
C GLU A 193 5.28 0.05 -3.75
N ILE A 194 5.36 0.48 -2.50
CA ILE A 194 6.19 -0.16 -1.47
C ILE A 194 5.33 -1.22 -0.77
N HIS A 195 5.50 -2.49 -1.13
CA HIS A 195 4.72 -3.61 -0.59
C HIS A 195 5.52 -4.94 -0.52
N PRO A 196 5.54 -5.60 0.66
CA PRO A 196 5.10 -5.06 1.94
C PRO A 196 6.07 -3.98 2.44
N VAL A 197 5.56 -3.05 3.25
CA VAL A 197 6.40 -2.24 4.13
C VAL A 197 7.03 -3.14 5.19
N THR A 198 8.35 -3.01 5.37
CA THR A 198 9.17 -3.84 6.26
C THR A 198 9.97 -3.04 7.29
N ARG A 199 10.11 -1.71 7.11
CA ARG A 199 10.67 -0.79 8.10
C ARG A 199 9.96 0.56 8.05
N ILE A 200 9.73 1.16 9.21
CA ILE A 200 9.19 2.51 9.37
C ILE A 200 10.14 3.26 10.29
N GLU A 201 10.54 4.46 9.88
CA GLU A 201 11.30 5.39 10.69
C GLU A 201 10.55 6.72 10.78
N ARG A 202 10.63 7.37 11.93
CA ARG A 202 10.11 8.71 12.15
C ARG A 202 11.26 9.68 12.35
N TRP A 203 11.15 10.87 11.78
CA TRP A 203 12.10 11.94 12.05
C TRP A 203 11.88 12.51 13.45
N ASP A 204 12.93 12.54 14.26
CA ASP A 204 12.97 13.24 15.55
C ASP A 204 13.71 14.57 15.37
N GLU A 205 12.97 15.67 15.49
CA GLU A 205 13.50 17.03 15.33
C GLU A 205 14.51 17.41 16.42
N ARG A 206 14.41 16.84 17.62
CA ARG A 206 15.33 17.16 18.74
C ARG A 206 16.66 16.45 18.56
N ALA A 207 16.61 15.20 18.12
CA ALA A 207 17.81 14.41 17.85
C ALA A 207 18.40 14.68 16.47
N ALA A 208 17.66 15.36 15.58
CA ALA A 208 17.96 15.52 14.16
C ALA A 208 18.31 14.16 13.51
N ALA A 209 17.52 13.14 13.83
CA ALA A 209 17.82 11.76 13.49
C ALA A 209 16.56 10.95 13.15
N TRP A 210 16.78 9.87 12.41
CA TRP A 210 15.75 8.86 12.14
C TRP A 210 15.68 7.88 13.30
N ILE A 211 14.47 7.71 13.84
CA ILE A 211 14.19 6.74 14.89
C ILE A 211 13.33 5.63 14.31
N GLU A 212 13.85 4.41 14.34
CA GLU A 212 13.10 3.23 13.91
C GLU A 212 11.89 3.01 14.82
N VAL A 213 10.74 2.78 14.19
CA VAL A 213 9.50 2.44 14.89
C VAL A 213 9.50 0.94 15.12
N PRO A 214 9.57 0.44 16.37
CA PRO A 214 9.54 -0.99 16.64
C PRO A 214 8.22 -1.59 16.13
N ARG A 215 8.25 -2.86 15.71
CA ARG A 215 7.08 -3.56 15.18
C ARG A 215 6.07 -3.89 16.28
#